data_AF-A8XIT0-F1
#
_entry.id   AF-A8XIT0-F1
#
_cell.length_a   1.000
_cell.length_b   1.000
_cell.length_c   1.000
_cell.angle_alpha   90.00
_cell.angle_beta   90.00
_cell.angle_gamma   90.00
#
_symmetry.space_group_name_H-M   'P 1'
#
loop_
_entity.id
_entity.type
_entity.pdbx_description
1 polymer ?
#
loop_
_entity_poly.entity_id
_entity_poly.type
_entity_poly.pdbx_seq_one_letter_code
_entity_poly.pdbx_strand_id
1 'polypeptide(L)'
;MYKAAQLSNPWFNGTAVAIAHNSPQFCLALREAKIFLNYEKVSSFMFDSKVCKPGKQAKKACIVPKVGCVNFVGNLRIGPKFNFKKVKNLKFIYGSLIVKNSSLTDFKVFENLLEIVQLNSTKLAIDVQGNKNLQSATFPKLKRIYSANTVGVLFKNNHNSLKFDSKSCISIRSAMLRAGPVCTCSPIFDDLKCEEMEQWKKQTGRK
;
A
#
# COMPACT_ATOMS: atom_id res chain seq x y z
N MET A 1 6.78 -12.10 30.82
CA MET A 1 6.63 -11.64 29.42
C MET A 1 5.92 -10.29 29.46
N TYR A 2 6.64 -9.19 29.25
CA TYR A 2 6.13 -7.83 29.46
C TYR A 2 5.15 -7.44 28.35
N LYS A 3 3.90 -7.16 28.72
CA LYS A 3 2.90 -6.54 27.84
C LYS A 3 2.93 -5.03 28.10
N ALA A 4 3.62 -4.27 27.26
CA ALA A 4 3.53 -2.81 27.28
C ALA A 4 2.81 -2.34 26.02
N ALA A 5 1.56 -1.87 26.18
CA ALA A 5 0.97 -0.95 25.22
C ALA A 5 1.40 0.46 25.67
N GLN A 6 2.24 1.13 24.89
CA GLN A 6 2.71 2.48 25.22
C GLN A 6 1.89 3.49 24.43
N LEU A 7 1.20 4.40 25.14
CA LEU A 7 0.37 5.47 24.56
C LEU A 7 1.13 6.80 24.39
N SER A 8 2.41 6.83 24.76
CA SER A 8 3.31 7.97 24.59
C SER A 8 4.67 7.47 24.11
N ASN A 9 5.18 8.07 23.03
CA ASN A 9 6.52 7.77 22.54
C ASN A 9 7.46 8.94 22.94
N PRO A 10 8.51 8.70 23.74
CA PRO A 10 9.45 9.76 24.15
C PRO A 10 10.19 10.41 22.98
N TRP A 11 10.20 9.79 21.81
CA TRP A 11 10.88 10.26 20.59
C TRP A 11 9.98 11.11 19.67
N PHE A 12 8.74 11.39 20.06
CA PHE A 12 7.77 12.04 19.19
C PHE A 12 6.87 13.04 19.92
N ASN A 13 6.79 14.28 19.43
CA ASN A 13 5.79 15.26 19.86
C ASN A 13 4.43 14.95 19.20
N GLY A 14 3.69 14.00 19.78
CA GLY A 14 2.34 13.62 19.35
C GLY A 14 1.89 12.24 19.83
N THR A 15 0.61 11.90 19.64
CA THR A 15 0.09 10.59 20.06
C THR A 15 0.65 9.50 19.15
N ALA A 16 1.40 8.58 19.75
CA ALA A 16 1.94 7.41 19.10
C ALA A 16 1.32 6.15 19.70
N VAL A 17 0.96 5.20 18.86
CA VAL A 17 0.48 3.89 19.28
C VAL A 17 1.46 2.85 18.77
N ALA A 18 2.10 2.14 19.71
CA ALA A 18 2.99 1.03 19.42
C ALA A 18 2.41 -0.27 19.99
N ILE A 19 2.19 -1.25 19.13
CA ILE A 19 1.79 -2.61 19.52
C ILE A 19 2.74 -3.60 18.83
N ALA A 20 3.65 -4.18 19.61
CA ALA A 20 4.72 -5.05 19.12
C ALA A 20 4.86 -6.33 19.96
N HIS A 21 5.66 -7.28 19.48
CA HIS A 21 5.94 -8.56 20.16
C HIS A 21 4.69 -9.39 20.51
N ASN A 22 3.68 -9.33 19.65
CA ASN A 22 2.43 -10.04 19.86
C ASN A 22 2.54 -11.52 19.43
N SER A 23 1.58 -12.32 19.89
CA SER A 23 1.38 -13.68 19.36
C SER A 23 1.22 -13.66 17.83
N PRO A 24 1.72 -14.66 17.08
CA PRO A 24 1.48 -14.79 15.64
C PRO A 24 0.00 -14.86 15.24
N GLN A 25 -0.88 -15.19 16.18
CA GLN A 25 -2.33 -15.22 15.99
C GLN A 25 -3.00 -13.86 16.21
N PHE A 26 -2.34 -12.94 16.94
CA PHE A 26 -2.86 -11.61 17.17
C PHE A 26 -3.05 -10.89 15.83
N CYS A 27 -4.15 -10.16 15.72
CA CYS A 27 -4.50 -9.36 14.57
C CYS A 27 -5.39 -8.20 15.00
N LEU A 28 -5.38 -7.13 14.22
CA LEU A 28 -6.21 -5.96 14.44
C LEU A 28 -7.59 -6.18 13.83
N ALA A 29 -8.67 -5.96 14.58
CA ALA A 29 -10.00 -6.02 13.99
C ALA A 29 -10.17 -4.92 12.93
N LEU A 30 -10.99 -5.18 11.92
CA LEU A 30 -11.21 -4.23 10.83
C LEU A 30 -11.69 -2.85 11.31
N ARG A 31 -12.50 -2.80 12.38
CA ARG A 31 -12.98 -1.54 12.98
C ARG A 31 -11.84 -0.78 13.67
N GLU A 32 -11.00 -1.50 14.43
CA GLU A 32 -9.84 -0.93 15.11
C GLU A 32 -8.83 -0.39 14.09
N ALA A 33 -8.54 -1.14 13.02
CA ALA A 33 -7.68 -0.70 11.92
C ALA A 33 -8.20 0.61 11.31
N LYS A 34 -9.51 0.73 11.09
CA LYS A 34 -10.10 1.97 10.58
C LYS A 34 -9.94 3.15 11.54
N ILE A 35 -10.07 2.92 12.84
CA ILE A 35 -9.91 3.97 13.84
C ILE A 35 -8.44 4.39 13.89
N PHE A 36 -7.52 3.45 14.13
CA PHE A 36 -6.10 3.78 14.31
C PHE A 36 -5.45 4.40 13.07
N LEU A 37 -5.89 4.02 11.86
CA LEU A 37 -5.32 4.51 10.61
C LEU A 37 -5.98 5.78 10.07
N ASN A 38 -7.17 6.15 10.55
CA ASN A 38 -7.87 7.37 10.13
C ASN A 38 -8.02 8.42 11.24
N TYR A 39 -7.55 8.14 12.45
CA TYR A 39 -7.63 9.10 13.53
C TYR A 39 -6.49 10.11 13.40
N GLU A 40 -6.82 11.32 12.98
CA GLU A 40 -5.86 12.40 12.69
C GLU A 40 -4.93 12.74 13.86
N LYS A 41 -5.36 12.45 15.10
CA LYS A 41 -4.53 12.68 16.29
C LYS A 41 -3.47 11.59 16.50
N VAL A 42 -3.59 10.41 15.90
CA VAL A 42 -2.51 9.39 15.92
C VAL A 42 -1.47 9.77 14.88
N SER A 43 -0.40 10.36 15.39
CA SER A 43 0.72 10.88 14.61
C SER A 43 1.75 9.83 14.21
N SER A 44 1.77 8.69 14.89
CA SER A 44 2.61 7.54 14.57
C SER A 44 1.92 6.24 14.99
N PHE A 45 1.88 5.26 14.09
CA PHE A 45 1.32 3.94 14.35
C PHE A 45 2.37 2.89 14.00
N MET A 46 2.83 2.12 14.99
CA MET A 46 3.72 0.97 14.80
C MET A 46 2.97 -0.29 15.21
N PHE A 47 2.70 -1.16 14.24
CA PHE A 47 1.96 -2.38 14.45
C PHE A 47 2.51 -3.48 13.56
N ASP A 48 3.29 -4.40 14.14
CA ASP A 48 3.84 -5.53 13.40
C ASP A 48 2.91 -6.75 13.52
N SER A 49 1.89 -6.79 12.66
CA SER A 49 0.93 -7.90 12.58
C SER A 49 0.08 -7.79 11.29
N LYS A 50 -1.20 -8.16 11.33
CA LYS A 50 -2.15 -8.24 10.21
C LYS A 50 -3.54 -7.79 10.68
N VAL A 51 -4.42 -7.51 9.73
CA VAL A 51 -5.85 -7.31 10.01
C VAL A 51 -6.56 -8.67 10.08
N CYS A 52 -7.44 -8.83 11.07
CA CYS A 52 -8.20 -10.06 11.27
C CYS A 52 -9.12 -10.36 10.09
N LYS A 53 -9.33 -11.66 9.83
CA LYS A 53 -10.34 -12.09 8.86
C LYS A 53 -11.72 -11.53 9.29
N PRO A 54 -12.49 -10.93 8.38
CA PRO A 54 -13.80 -10.40 8.69
C PRO A 54 -14.77 -11.53 9.09
N GLY A 55 -15.55 -11.31 10.14
CA GLY A 55 -16.64 -12.20 10.54
C GLY A 55 -17.85 -12.13 9.60
N LYS A 56 -18.81 -13.05 9.78
CA LYS A 56 -20.00 -13.22 8.91
C LYS A 56 -20.84 -11.95 8.72
N GLN A 57 -20.83 -11.04 9.70
CA GLN A 57 -21.63 -9.81 9.68
C GLN A 57 -21.03 -8.70 8.78
N ALA A 58 -19.75 -8.80 8.38
CA ALA A 58 -19.08 -7.79 7.58
C ALA A 58 -19.36 -7.96 6.07
N LYS A 59 -20.62 -7.73 5.66
CA LYS A 59 -21.14 -8.01 4.30
C LYS A 59 -20.33 -7.39 3.14
N LYS A 60 -19.67 -6.25 3.37
CA LYS A 60 -18.84 -5.53 2.37
C LYS A 60 -17.33 -5.84 2.47
N ALA A 61 -16.93 -6.76 3.33
CA ALA A 61 -15.55 -7.21 3.46
C ALA A 61 -15.36 -8.57 2.76
N CYS A 62 -14.17 -8.82 2.23
CA CYS A 62 -13.86 -10.10 1.59
C CYS A 62 -12.39 -10.48 1.78
N ILE A 63 -12.13 -11.79 1.78
CA ILE A 63 -10.78 -12.38 1.81
C ILE A 63 -10.40 -13.02 0.47
N VAL A 64 -11.39 -13.19 -0.42
CA VAL A 64 -11.24 -13.64 -1.80
C VAL A 64 -11.81 -12.54 -2.70
N PRO A 65 -11.10 -12.10 -3.76
CA PRO A 65 -11.58 -11.03 -4.62
C PRO A 65 -12.91 -11.40 -5.29
N LYS A 66 -13.92 -10.55 -5.13
CA LYS A 66 -15.26 -10.69 -5.73
C LYS A 66 -15.85 -9.33 -6.05
N VAL A 67 -16.77 -9.29 -7.02
CA VAL A 67 -17.52 -8.09 -7.39
C VAL A 67 -18.29 -7.58 -6.15
N GLY A 68 -18.36 -6.25 -5.99
CA GLY A 68 -19.02 -5.62 -4.86
C GLY A 68 -18.23 -5.63 -3.54
N CYS A 69 -17.04 -6.24 -3.50
CA CYS A 69 -16.18 -6.12 -2.33
C CYS A 69 -15.66 -4.69 -2.16
N VAL A 70 -15.72 -4.17 -0.94
CA VAL A 70 -15.26 -2.80 -0.61
C VAL A 70 -14.01 -2.82 0.27
N ASN A 71 -13.94 -3.78 1.21
CA ASN A 71 -12.82 -3.94 2.13
C ASN A 71 -12.17 -5.30 1.90
N PHE A 72 -11.05 -5.35 1.19
CA PHE A 72 -10.31 -6.59 0.99
C PHE A 72 -9.33 -6.81 2.15
N VAL A 73 -9.35 -7.99 2.77
CA VAL A 73 -8.42 -8.37 3.84
C VAL A 73 -7.56 -9.52 3.36
N GLY A 74 -6.26 -9.26 3.21
CA GLY A 74 -5.28 -10.17 2.66
C GLY A 74 -4.44 -9.53 1.55
N ASN A 75 -3.62 -10.35 0.90
CA ASN A 75 -2.79 -9.91 -0.22
C ASN A 75 -3.52 -10.11 -1.55
N LEU A 76 -3.87 -9.01 -2.22
CA LEU A 76 -4.55 -9.02 -3.50
C LEU A 76 -3.53 -9.34 -4.59
N ARG A 77 -3.67 -10.50 -5.25
CA ARG A 77 -2.81 -10.93 -6.35
C ARG A 77 -3.52 -10.75 -7.69
N ILE A 78 -2.90 -10.00 -8.60
CA ILE A 78 -3.34 -9.79 -9.98
C ILE A 78 -2.30 -10.41 -10.91
N GLY A 79 -2.74 -11.38 -11.70
CA GLY A 79 -1.93 -12.09 -12.69
C GLY A 79 -2.57 -12.08 -14.09
N PRO A 80 -2.08 -12.90 -15.03
CA PRO A 80 -2.48 -12.83 -16.45
C PRO A 80 -3.99 -12.97 -16.71
N LYS A 81 -4.68 -13.79 -15.90
CA LYS A 81 -6.11 -14.12 -16.08
C LYS A 81 -7.02 -13.45 -15.04
N PHE A 82 -6.57 -12.37 -14.41
CA PHE A 82 -7.33 -11.73 -13.34
C PHE A 82 -8.56 -10.99 -13.88
N ASN A 83 -9.74 -11.21 -13.28
CA ASN A 83 -10.96 -10.49 -13.65
C ASN A 83 -11.03 -9.13 -12.94
N PHE A 84 -10.72 -8.06 -13.67
CA PHE A 84 -10.68 -6.68 -13.16
C PHE A 84 -12.05 -6.14 -12.68
N LYS A 85 -13.18 -6.75 -13.03
CA LYS A 85 -14.49 -6.37 -12.44
C LYS A 85 -14.52 -6.54 -10.93
N LYS A 86 -13.66 -7.41 -10.37
CA LYS A 86 -13.56 -7.69 -8.93
C LYS A 86 -12.91 -6.57 -8.11
N VAL A 87 -12.24 -5.60 -8.75
CA VAL A 87 -11.52 -4.53 -8.03
C VAL A 87 -12.20 -3.16 -8.13
N LYS A 88 -13.18 -2.99 -9.02
CA LYS A 88 -13.86 -1.70 -9.25
C LYS A 88 -14.48 -1.09 -7.99
N ASN A 89 -15.06 -1.90 -7.11
CA ASN A 89 -15.70 -1.43 -5.87
C ASN A 89 -14.75 -1.35 -4.67
N LEU A 90 -13.51 -1.86 -4.80
CA LEU A 90 -12.56 -1.85 -3.68
C LEU A 90 -12.25 -0.41 -3.30
N LYS A 91 -12.37 -0.12 -2.00
CA LYS A 91 -11.95 1.13 -1.39
C LYS A 91 -10.73 0.95 -0.50
N PHE A 92 -10.60 -0.23 0.13
CA PHE A 92 -9.54 -0.52 1.09
C PHE A 92 -8.94 -1.89 0.83
N ILE A 93 -7.61 -1.96 0.86
CA ILE A 93 -6.84 -3.20 0.87
C ILE A 93 -6.06 -3.26 2.19
N TYR A 94 -6.39 -4.24 3.04
CA TYR A 94 -5.65 -4.54 4.26
C TYR A 94 -4.71 -5.71 3.99
N GLY A 95 -3.57 -5.39 3.40
CA GLY A 95 -2.51 -6.28 2.96
C GLY A 95 -1.78 -5.68 1.75
N SER A 96 -1.09 -6.53 0.98
CA SER A 96 -0.37 -6.11 -0.22
C SER A 96 -1.25 -6.08 -1.47
N LEU A 97 -0.99 -5.12 -2.36
CA LEU A 97 -1.37 -5.19 -3.77
C LEU A 97 -0.19 -5.74 -4.58
N ILE A 98 -0.34 -6.95 -5.13
CA ILE A 98 0.71 -7.67 -5.85
C ILE A 98 0.25 -7.86 -7.29
N VAL A 99 0.93 -7.23 -8.25
CA VAL A 99 0.58 -7.28 -9.67
C VAL A 99 1.77 -7.84 -10.44
N LYS A 100 1.68 -9.10 -10.89
CA LYS A 100 2.80 -9.78 -11.55
C LYS A 100 2.38 -10.41 -12.87
N ASN A 101 3.16 -10.17 -13.92
CA ASN A 101 2.96 -10.75 -15.25
C ASN A 101 1.49 -10.67 -15.73
N SER A 102 0.80 -9.59 -15.41
CA SER A 102 -0.63 -9.44 -15.65
C SER A 102 -0.92 -8.81 -17.01
N SER A 103 -2.18 -8.93 -17.45
CA SER A 103 -2.70 -8.21 -18.61
C SER A 103 -3.15 -6.78 -18.27
N LEU A 104 -2.83 -6.26 -17.08
CA LEU A 104 -3.21 -4.92 -16.65
C LEU A 104 -2.48 -3.88 -17.51
N THR A 105 -3.24 -2.92 -18.04
CA THR A 105 -2.70 -1.81 -18.84
C THR A 105 -2.62 -0.49 -18.07
N ASP A 106 -3.53 -0.28 -17.12
CA ASP A 106 -3.65 0.97 -16.36
C ASP A 106 -4.27 0.69 -14.97
N PHE A 107 -3.72 1.29 -13.91
CA PHE A 107 -4.27 1.21 -12.55
C PHE A 107 -5.61 1.94 -12.36
N LYS A 108 -6.15 2.64 -13.37
CA LYS A 108 -7.52 3.19 -13.37
C LYS A 108 -8.63 2.16 -13.13
N VAL A 109 -8.35 0.86 -13.32
CA VAL A 109 -9.30 -0.22 -12.93
C VAL A 109 -9.67 -0.18 -11.44
N PHE A 110 -8.81 0.42 -10.60
CA PHE A 110 -9.05 0.68 -9.18
C PHE A 110 -9.81 1.99 -8.98
N GLU A 111 -10.99 2.10 -9.61
CA GLU A 111 -11.80 3.33 -9.71
C GLU A 111 -12.14 3.97 -8.35
N ASN A 112 -12.19 3.17 -7.28
CA ASN A 112 -12.61 3.59 -5.96
C ASN A 112 -11.58 3.34 -4.86
N LEU A 113 -10.38 2.84 -5.20
CA LEU A 113 -9.37 2.49 -4.20
C LEU A 113 -8.86 3.76 -3.53
N LEU A 114 -9.04 3.85 -2.21
CA LEU A 114 -8.64 5.00 -1.39
C LEU A 114 -7.37 4.68 -0.61
N GLU A 115 -7.24 3.44 -0.12
CA GLU A 115 -6.17 3.08 0.81
C GLU A 115 -5.62 1.67 0.63
N ILE A 116 -4.31 1.53 0.84
CA ILE A 116 -3.61 0.26 0.98
C ILE A 116 -2.85 0.28 2.31
N VAL A 117 -3.02 -0.78 3.11
CA VAL A 117 -2.46 -0.87 4.46
C VAL A 117 -1.73 -2.20 4.60
N GLN A 118 -0.40 -2.15 4.65
CA GLN A 118 0.46 -3.31 4.93
C GLN A 118 1.16 -3.12 6.28
N LEU A 119 0.70 -3.88 7.28
CA LEU A 119 1.21 -3.83 8.65
C LEU A 119 2.41 -4.75 8.88
N ASN A 120 2.67 -5.69 7.99
CA ASN A 120 3.79 -6.61 8.11
C ASN A 120 5.05 -5.99 7.48
N SER A 121 6.08 -5.77 8.29
CA SER A 121 7.34 -5.12 7.90
C SER A 121 8.16 -5.90 6.86
N THR A 122 7.91 -7.20 6.69
CA THR A 122 8.58 -8.06 5.69
C THR A 122 7.94 -8.01 4.31
N LYS A 123 6.82 -7.28 4.15
CA LYS A 123 6.04 -7.24 2.91
C LYS A 123 5.90 -5.83 2.38
N LEU A 124 5.97 -5.70 1.06
CA LEU A 124 5.63 -4.46 0.36
C LEU A 124 4.12 -4.22 0.40
N ALA A 125 3.71 -2.96 0.53
CA ALA A 125 2.32 -2.55 0.33
C ALA A 125 1.90 -2.67 -1.14
N ILE A 126 2.79 -2.30 -2.07
CA ILE A 126 2.58 -2.42 -3.51
C ILE A 126 3.80 -3.10 -4.14
N ASP A 127 3.58 -4.18 -4.87
CA ASP A 127 4.60 -4.96 -5.57
C ASP A 127 4.16 -5.22 -7.02
N VAL A 128 4.73 -4.47 -7.98
CA VAL A 128 4.32 -4.46 -9.39
C VAL A 128 5.50 -4.88 -10.26
N GLN A 129 5.47 -6.11 -10.80
CA GLN A 129 6.62 -6.64 -11.54
C GLN A 129 6.26 -7.36 -12.84
N GLY A 130 7.08 -7.18 -13.87
CA GLY A 130 6.98 -7.95 -15.11
C GLY A 130 5.73 -7.69 -15.96
N ASN A 131 4.99 -6.61 -15.70
CA ASN A 131 3.76 -6.29 -16.43
C ASN A 131 4.10 -5.54 -17.73
N LYS A 132 4.27 -6.28 -18.83
CA LYS A 132 4.69 -5.72 -20.12
C LYS A 132 3.64 -4.85 -20.80
N ASN A 133 2.37 -4.98 -20.42
CA ASN A 133 1.29 -4.16 -20.99
C ASN A 133 0.94 -2.93 -20.14
N LEU A 134 1.52 -2.80 -18.95
CA LEU A 134 1.17 -1.78 -17.97
C LEU A 134 1.79 -0.44 -18.33
N GLN A 135 1.01 0.43 -18.97
CA GLN A 135 1.51 1.70 -19.50
C GLN A 135 1.39 2.87 -18.52
N SER A 136 0.50 2.77 -17.53
CA SER A 136 0.26 3.83 -16.53
C SER A 136 0.17 3.26 -15.12
N ALA A 137 0.86 3.93 -14.19
CA ALA A 137 0.83 3.65 -12.75
C ALA A 137 -0.13 4.57 -11.97
N THR A 138 -1.05 5.25 -12.64
CA THR A 138 -1.95 6.23 -12.03
C THR A 138 -3.14 5.56 -11.32
N PHE A 139 -3.32 5.89 -10.03
CA PHE A 139 -4.52 5.54 -9.28
C PHE A 139 -5.49 6.74 -9.25
N PRO A 140 -6.78 6.58 -9.59
CA PRO A 140 -7.72 7.71 -9.64
C PRO A 140 -8.01 8.38 -8.30
N LYS A 141 -8.06 7.59 -7.21
CA LYS A 141 -8.54 8.06 -5.89
C LYS A 141 -7.65 7.61 -4.72
N LEU A 142 -6.49 7.02 -4.99
CA LEU A 142 -5.61 6.53 -3.93
C LEU A 142 -5.05 7.72 -3.16
N LYS A 143 -5.34 7.76 -1.86
CA LYS A 143 -4.95 8.85 -0.95
C LYS A 143 -3.95 8.40 0.09
N ARG A 144 -3.94 7.11 0.44
CA ARG A 144 -3.10 6.58 1.52
C ARG A 144 -2.49 5.23 1.19
N ILE A 145 -1.20 5.11 1.47
CA ILE A 145 -0.46 3.86 1.47
C ILE A 145 0.27 3.80 2.81
N TYR A 146 -0.15 2.92 3.69
CA TYR A 146 0.59 2.60 4.90
C TYR A 146 1.43 1.35 4.65
N SER A 147 2.72 1.43 4.97
CA SER A 147 3.66 0.32 4.89
C SER A 147 4.54 0.29 6.14
N ALA A 148 4.58 -0.85 6.82
CA ALA A 148 5.58 -1.12 7.86
C ALA A 148 6.96 -1.49 7.25
N ASN A 149 7.02 -1.80 5.95
CA ASN A 149 8.27 -2.06 5.24
C ASN A 149 8.90 -0.75 4.74
N THR A 150 10.23 -0.65 4.84
CA THR A 150 11.03 0.54 4.50
C THR A 150 11.03 0.89 3.01
N VAL A 151 10.90 -0.10 2.12
CA VAL A 151 10.72 0.14 0.68
C VAL A 151 9.26 0.46 0.39
N GLY A 152 8.35 -0.36 0.90
CA GLY A 152 6.89 -0.19 0.82
C GLY A 152 6.27 -0.32 -0.57
N VAL A 153 6.85 0.29 -1.60
CA VAL A 153 6.35 0.29 -2.98
C VAL A 153 7.47 -0.02 -3.96
N LEU A 154 7.27 -1.04 -4.81
CA LEU A 154 8.22 -1.45 -5.84
C LEU A 154 7.54 -1.65 -7.19
N PHE A 155 8.14 -1.07 -8.23
CA PHE A 155 7.86 -1.29 -9.64
C PHE A 155 9.13 -1.80 -10.31
N LYS A 156 9.12 -3.01 -10.90
CA LYS A 156 10.31 -3.59 -11.53
C LYS A 156 10.00 -4.34 -12.82
N ASN A 157 10.79 -4.13 -13.87
CA ASN A 157 10.71 -4.83 -15.15
C ASN A 157 9.33 -4.75 -15.84
N ASN A 158 8.60 -3.65 -15.63
CA ASN A 158 7.30 -3.39 -16.28
C ASN A 158 7.50 -2.79 -17.68
N HIS A 159 6.42 -2.30 -18.32
CA HIS A 159 6.52 -1.62 -19.60
C HIS A 159 7.42 -0.37 -19.53
N ASN A 160 8.14 -0.08 -20.62
CA ASN A 160 9.13 1.00 -20.68
C ASN A 160 8.55 2.40 -20.42
N SER A 161 7.25 2.60 -20.65
CA SER A 161 6.60 3.89 -20.35
C SER A 161 6.66 4.26 -18.86
N LEU A 162 6.79 3.27 -17.96
CA LEU A 162 6.90 3.53 -16.53
C LEU A 162 8.32 3.89 -16.08
N LYS A 163 9.34 3.56 -16.87
CA LYS A 163 10.76 3.71 -16.50
C LYS A 163 11.13 5.14 -16.11
N PHE A 164 10.45 6.12 -16.70
CA PHE A 164 10.64 7.54 -16.40
C PHE A 164 9.31 8.20 -16.05
N ASP A 165 8.31 7.47 -15.58
CA ASP A 165 7.04 8.08 -15.13
C ASP A 165 7.19 8.72 -13.73
N SER A 166 8.01 9.76 -13.66
CA SER A 166 8.27 10.53 -12.43
C SER A 166 6.98 11.10 -11.84
N LYS A 167 6.00 11.44 -12.68
CA LYS A 167 4.69 11.94 -12.24
C LYS A 167 3.93 10.88 -11.44
N SER A 168 3.81 9.66 -11.97
CA SER A 168 3.18 8.57 -11.21
C SER A 168 3.98 8.23 -9.96
N CYS A 169 5.32 8.20 -10.04
CA CYS A 169 6.18 7.96 -8.87
C CYS A 169 5.90 8.98 -7.75
N ILE A 170 5.91 10.27 -8.06
CA ILE A 170 5.63 11.37 -7.11
C ILE A 170 4.20 11.29 -6.58
N SER A 171 3.22 11.01 -7.44
CA SER A 171 1.83 10.84 -7.02
C SER A 171 1.70 9.69 -6.02
N ILE A 172 2.34 8.55 -6.27
CA ILE A 172 2.32 7.43 -5.34
C ILE A 172 3.04 7.78 -4.04
N ARG A 173 4.20 8.46 -4.13
CA ARG A 173 4.94 8.95 -2.96
C ARG A 173 4.08 9.86 -2.09
N SER A 174 3.30 10.78 -2.68
CA SER A 174 2.40 11.66 -1.93
C SER A 174 1.28 10.92 -1.19
N ALA A 175 0.90 9.73 -1.65
CA ALA A 175 -0.05 8.88 -0.95
C ALA A 175 0.60 8.06 0.16
N MET A 176 1.92 7.87 0.18
CA MET A 176 2.60 7.13 1.24
C MET A 176 2.56 7.91 2.56
N LEU A 177 1.96 7.31 3.59
CA LEU A 177 1.85 7.89 4.92
C LEU A 177 2.85 7.28 5.91
N ARG A 178 3.23 8.09 6.90
CA ARG A 178 4.21 7.81 7.95
C ARG A 178 3.79 6.66 8.87
N ALA A 179 4.70 5.70 9.09
CA ALA A 179 4.92 5.09 10.40
C ALA A 179 6.21 5.70 10.95
N GLY A 180 6.12 6.63 11.92
CA GLY A 180 7.30 7.21 12.59
C GLY A 180 8.01 8.38 11.89
N PRO A 181 9.03 8.99 12.54
CA PRO A 181 9.72 10.16 12.04
C PRO A 181 10.76 9.74 10.99
N VAL A 182 10.74 10.42 9.85
CA VAL A 182 11.70 10.28 8.74
C VAL A 182 11.58 8.98 7.95
N CYS A 183 10.55 8.89 7.10
CA CYS A 183 10.56 8.00 5.96
C CYS A 183 11.06 8.82 4.75
N THR A 184 12.32 8.61 4.35
CA THR A 184 12.85 8.98 3.02
C THR A 184 12.37 7.99 1.95
N CYS A 185 11.30 7.24 2.23
CA CYS A 185 10.83 6.16 1.39
C CYS A 185 10.22 6.76 0.12
N SER A 186 10.90 6.51 -0.97
CA SER A 186 10.45 6.80 -2.31
C SER A 186 10.02 5.47 -2.91
N PRO A 187 8.89 5.40 -3.63
CA PRO A 187 8.63 4.29 -4.52
C PRO A 187 9.86 4.02 -5.39
N ILE A 188 10.19 2.75 -5.57
CA ILE A 188 11.32 2.35 -6.42
C ILE A 188 10.78 1.89 -7.77
N PHE A 189 11.21 2.52 -8.85
CA PHE A 189 10.90 2.18 -10.24
C PHE A 189 12.19 1.77 -10.95
N ASP A 190 12.32 0.49 -11.29
CA ASP A 190 13.52 -0.07 -11.93
C ASP A 190 14.82 0.37 -11.24
N ASP A 191 14.84 0.23 -9.91
CA ASP A 191 15.94 0.56 -9.01
C ASP A 191 16.24 2.08 -8.86
N LEU A 192 15.37 2.95 -9.40
CA LEU A 192 15.43 4.40 -9.23
C LEU A 192 14.33 4.93 -8.28
N LYS A 193 14.69 5.91 -7.47
CA LYS A 193 13.76 6.76 -6.70
C LYS A 193 13.16 7.85 -7.60
N CYS A 194 12.04 8.44 -7.17
CA CYS A 194 11.34 9.46 -7.97
C CYS A 194 12.24 10.66 -8.38
N GLU A 195 13.10 11.13 -7.48
CA GLU A 195 14.02 12.25 -7.74
C GLU A 195 15.07 11.91 -8.80
N GLU A 196 15.61 10.70 -8.76
CA GLU A 196 16.60 10.22 -9.71
C GLU A 196 15.98 10.13 -11.12
N MET A 197 14.71 9.70 -11.22
CA MET A 197 13.98 9.68 -12.48
C MET A 197 13.83 11.09 -13.10
N GLU A 198 13.59 12.13 -12.30
CA GLU A 198 13.50 13.51 -12.79
C GLU A 198 14.85 14.04 -13.29
N GLN A 199 15.94 13.70 -12.60
CA GLN A 199 17.29 14.08 -13.00
C GLN A 199 17.69 13.40 -14.32
N TRP A 200 17.39 12.11 -14.48
CA TRP A 200 17.64 11.37 -15.71
C TRP A 200 16.88 11.93 -16.91
N LYS A 201 15.63 12.38 -16.74
CA LYS A 201 14.88 13.08 -17.81
C LYS A 201 15.60 14.34 -18.27
N LYS A 202 16.10 15.16 -17.33
CA LYS A 202 16.81 16.41 -17.64
C LYS A 202 18.13 16.15 -18.37
N GLN A 203 18.86 15.10 -17.99
CA GLN A 203 20.14 14.74 -18.60
C GLN A 203 20.02 14.09 -19.99
N THR A 204 18.94 13.34 -20.25
CA THR A 204 18.78 12.57 -21.49
C THR A 204 17.97 13.30 -22.58
N GLY A 205 17.50 14.53 -22.33
CA GLY A 205 16.77 15.33 -23.33
C GLY A 205 15.45 14.74 -23.83
N ARG A 206 14.94 13.67 -23.18
CA ARG A 206 13.66 13.04 -23.53
C ARG A 206 12.51 13.90 -23.01
N LYS A 207 11.93 14.70 -23.91
CA LYS A 207 10.62 15.35 -23.72
C LYS A 207 9.50 14.31 -23.68
#